data_AF-A0A959NUL6-F1
#
_entry.id   AF-A0A959NUL6-F1
#
_cell.length_a   1.000
_cell.length_b   1.000
_cell.length_c   1.000
_cell.angle_alpha   90.00
_cell.angle_beta   90.00
_cell.angle_gamma   90.00
#
_symmetry.space_group_name_H-M   'P 1'
#
loop_
_entity.id
_entity.type
_entity.pdbx_description
1 polymer ?
#
loop_
_entity_poly.entity_id
_entity_poly.type
_entity_poly.pdbx_seq_one_letter_code
_entity_poly.pdbx_strand_id
1 'polypeptide(L)'
;MEAIHLIQLKNEVKIGDPIVLRKDSIGGYSFWHVLINNQKVAQLSTDYANQIMAYNYLNGFVVSSVYVHTYEETVRSDENRLLENRNAQQYATNWTQTAIDRGFIYLIDFSGFGNSN
;
A
#
# COMPACT_ATOMS: atom_id res chain seq x y z
N MET A 1 0.00 -11.74 2.97
CA MET A 1 -0.63 -10.43 3.27
C MET A 1 0.35 -9.39 2.76
N GLU A 2 0.15 -8.91 1.54
CA GLU A 2 1.03 -7.94 0.89
C GLU A 2 0.55 -6.55 1.31
N ALA A 3 1.24 -5.93 2.27
CA ALA A 3 0.84 -4.64 2.81
C ALA A 3 1.26 -3.50 1.87
N ILE A 4 0.27 -2.74 1.40
CA ILE A 4 0.47 -1.51 0.64
C ILE A 4 0.52 -0.35 1.64
N HIS A 5 1.64 0.39 1.68
CA HIS A 5 1.75 1.60 2.48
C HIS A 5 1.03 2.76 1.78
N LEU A 6 -0.11 3.20 2.33
CA LEU A 6 -0.96 4.25 1.78
C LEU A 6 -0.69 5.59 2.48
N ILE A 7 -0.17 6.56 1.74
CA ILE A 7 0.04 7.94 2.20
C ILE A 7 -1.03 8.79 1.52
N GLN A 8 -1.92 9.38 2.33
CA GLN A 8 -3.04 10.24 1.92
C GLN A 8 -4.21 9.57 1.22
N LEU A 9 -5.06 8.93 2.02
CA LEU A 9 -6.48 8.84 1.69
C LEU A 9 -7.20 9.94 2.47
N LYS A 10 -7.60 10.99 1.76
CA LYS A 10 -8.52 12.00 2.26
C LYS A 10 -9.88 11.67 1.64
N ASN A 11 -10.62 10.76 2.28
CA ASN A 11 -12.07 10.55 2.14
C ASN A 11 -12.72 10.11 0.80
N GLU A 12 -12.04 9.49 -0.17
CA GLU A 12 -12.70 9.20 -1.46
C GLU A 12 -12.54 7.78 -2.03
N VAL A 13 -11.99 6.82 -1.29
CA VAL A 13 -11.87 5.43 -1.78
C VAL A 13 -12.97 4.54 -1.22
N LYS A 14 -13.69 3.87 -2.12
CA LYS A 14 -14.81 2.98 -1.82
C LYS A 14 -14.59 1.60 -2.42
N ILE A 15 -15.22 0.60 -1.82
CA ILE A 15 -15.30 -0.75 -2.40
C ILE A 15 -15.94 -0.65 -3.78
N GLY A 16 -15.33 -1.33 -4.76
CA GLY A 16 -15.73 -1.29 -6.16
C GLY A 16 -15.07 -0.18 -6.98
N ASP A 17 -14.35 0.76 -6.36
CA ASP A 17 -13.62 1.78 -7.12
C ASP A 17 -12.55 1.13 -8.00
N PRO A 18 -12.41 1.58 -9.26
CA PRO A 18 -11.41 1.03 -10.17
C PRO A 18 -10.00 1.41 -9.71
N ILE A 19 -9.09 0.44 -9.79
CA ILE A 19 -7.67 0.61 -9.50
C ILE A 19 -6.87 0.51 -10.79
N VAL A 20 -5.92 1.43 -10.91
CA VAL A 20 -4.88 1.41 -11.92
C VAL A 20 -3.52 1.26 -11.24
N LEU A 21 -2.71 0.33 -11.73
CA LEU A 21 -1.30 0.23 -11.34
C LEU A 21 -0.46 0.86 -12.45
N ARG A 22 0.42 1.79 -12.07
CA ARG A 22 1.27 2.49 -13.04
C ARG A 22 2.71 2.53 -12.56
N LYS A 23 3.62 2.22 -13.47
CA LYS A 23 5.06 2.37 -13.26
C LYS A 23 5.48 3.81 -13.56
N ASP A 24 6.19 4.43 -12.63
CA ASP A 24 6.91 5.69 -12.80
C ASP A 24 8.42 5.46 -12.64
N SER A 25 9.23 6.24 -13.35
CA SER A 25 10.68 6.25 -13.18
C SER A 25 11.16 7.58 -12.60
N ILE A 26 11.91 7.52 -11.50
CA ILE A 26 12.47 8.69 -10.82
C ILE A 26 13.94 8.39 -10.53
N GLY A 27 14.84 9.18 -11.11
CA GLY A 27 16.29 9.05 -10.88
C GLY A 27 16.88 7.69 -11.27
N GLY A 28 16.31 7.00 -12.26
CA GLY A 28 16.74 5.66 -12.69
C GLY A 28 16.10 4.50 -11.91
N TYR A 29 15.37 4.79 -10.83
CA TYR A 29 14.58 3.80 -10.10
C TYR A 29 13.17 3.71 -10.68
N SER A 30 12.59 2.51 -10.62
CA SER A 30 11.20 2.26 -11.03
C SER A 30 10.32 2.06 -9.80
N PHE A 31 9.22 2.78 -9.73
CA PHE A 31 8.24 2.71 -8.66
C PHE A 31 6.85 2.43 -9.22
N TRP A 32 6.15 1.47 -8.62
CA TRP A 32 4.77 1.16 -8.99
C TRP A 32 3.81 1.85 -8.05
N HIS A 33 2.95 2.68 -8.60
CA HIS A 33 1.93 3.40 -7.86
C HIS A 33 0.55 2.80 -8.08
N VAL A 34 -0.24 2.80 -7.01
CA VAL A 34 -1.67 2.52 -7.03
C VAL A 34 -2.39 3.84 -7.23
N LEU A 35 -3.21 3.90 -8.29
CA LEU A 35 -4.03 5.05 -8.62
C LEU A 35 -5.51 4.68 -8.46
N ILE A 36 -6.24 5.53 -7.75
CA ILE A 36 -7.72 5.48 -7.63
C ILE A 36 -8.24 6.86 -7.99
N ASN A 37 -9.26 6.94 -8.85
CA ASN A 37 -9.79 8.21 -9.38
C ASN A 37 -8.67 9.12 -9.94
N ASN A 38 -7.68 8.50 -10.60
CA ASN A 38 -6.50 9.16 -11.18
C ASN A 38 -5.57 9.86 -10.16
N GLN A 39 -5.74 9.62 -8.86
CA GLN A 39 -4.87 10.10 -7.79
C GLN A 39 -3.95 8.98 -7.29
N LYS A 40 -2.67 9.27 -7.07
CA LYS A 40 -1.74 8.34 -6.42
C LYS A 40 -2.13 8.19 -4.97
N VAL A 41 -2.60 7.02 -4.60
CA VAL A 41 -2.99 6.73 -3.21
C VAL A 41 -1.92 5.91 -2.50
N ALA A 42 -1.15 5.12 -3.23
CA ALA A 42 -0.19 4.18 -2.67
C ALA A 42 0.99 3.86 -3.59
N GLN A 43 1.91 3.08 -3.03
CA GLN A 43 2.98 2.42 -3.74
C GLN A 43 2.95 0.91 -3.45
N LEU A 44 3.19 0.10 -4.48
CA LEU A 44 3.31 -1.36 -4.32
C LEU A 44 4.63 -1.71 -3.63
N SER A 45 4.62 -2.82 -2.89
CA SER A 45 5.84 -3.41 -2.34
C SER A 45 6.79 -3.83 -3.48
N THR A 46 8.08 -3.87 -3.18
CA THR A 46 9.10 -4.33 -4.13
C THR A 46 8.81 -5.75 -4.63
N ASP A 47 8.38 -6.64 -3.74
CA ASP A 47 8.10 -8.04 -4.09
C ASP A 47 6.96 -8.18 -5.10
N TYR A 48 5.89 -7.39 -4.94
CA TYR A 48 4.79 -7.40 -5.90
C TYR A 48 5.17 -6.69 -7.20
N ALA A 49 5.86 -5.55 -7.11
CA ALA A 49 6.40 -4.83 -8.26
C ALA A 49 7.29 -5.72 -9.14
N ASN A 50 8.07 -6.61 -8.52
CA ASN A 50 8.93 -7.57 -9.21
C ASN A 50 8.14 -8.60 -10.05
N GLN A 51 6.93 -8.96 -9.63
CA GLN A 51 6.08 -9.92 -10.36
C GLN A 51 5.48 -9.33 -11.64
N ILE A 52 5.34 -8.00 -11.70
CA ILE A 52 4.68 -7.28 -12.81
C ILE A 52 5.64 -6.41 -13.63
N MET A 53 6.96 -6.57 -13.48
CA MET A 53 7.97 -5.68 -14.08
C MET A 53 7.91 -5.57 -15.61
N ALA A 54 7.39 -6.60 -16.28
CA ALA A 54 7.24 -6.64 -17.74
C ALA A 54 6.21 -5.63 -18.26
N TYR A 55 5.33 -5.15 -17.39
CA TYR A 55 4.30 -4.17 -17.72
C TYR A 55 4.74 -2.76 -17.30
N ASN A 56 4.08 -1.75 -17.84
CA ASN A 56 4.22 -0.35 -17.38
C ASN A 56 2.90 0.20 -16.82
N TYR A 57 1.81 -0.53 -17.04
CA TYR A 57 0.45 -0.14 -16.75
C TYR A 57 -0.40 -1.40 -16.62
N LEU A 58 -1.26 -1.44 -15.60
CA LEU A 58 -2.28 -2.47 -15.45
C LEU A 58 -3.59 -1.85 -14.96
N ASN A 59 -4.70 -2.31 -15.52
CA ASN A 59 -6.07 -1.92 -15.14
C ASN A 59 -6.93 -3.16 -14.87
N GLY A 60 -8.24 -2.97 -14.62
CA GLY A 60 -9.17 -4.09 -14.41
C GLY A 60 -9.12 -4.68 -13.00
N PHE A 61 -8.54 -3.93 -12.07
CA PHE A 61 -8.61 -4.18 -10.64
C PHE A 61 -9.69 -3.29 -10.01
N VAL A 62 -10.27 -3.76 -8.91
CA VAL A 62 -11.22 -3.00 -8.09
C VAL A 62 -10.84 -3.12 -6.62
N VAL A 63 -11.16 -2.09 -5.85
CA VAL A 63 -11.06 -2.14 -4.39
C VAL A 63 -12.00 -3.21 -3.86
N SER A 64 -11.45 -4.25 -3.22
CA SER A 64 -12.26 -5.32 -2.62
C SER A 64 -12.58 -5.06 -1.16
N SER A 65 -11.68 -4.38 -0.44
CA SER A 65 -11.87 -4.04 0.97
C SER A 65 -11.03 -2.83 1.36
N VAL A 66 -11.50 -2.12 2.38
CA VAL A 66 -10.79 -0.98 2.99
C VAL A 66 -10.82 -1.19 4.50
N TYR A 67 -9.63 -1.26 5.09
CA TYR A 67 -9.45 -1.38 6.54
C TYR A 67 -8.78 -0.13 7.08
N VAL A 68 -9.04 0.15 8.35
CA VAL A 68 -8.29 1.15 9.12
C VAL A 68 -7.38 0.39 10.06
N HIS A 69 -6.12 0.79 10.09
CA HIS A 69 -5.13 0.26 11.03
C HIS A 69 -4.49 1.42 11.78
N THR A 70 -4.47 1.35 13.11
CA THR A 70 -3.96 2.45 13.94
C THR A 70 -2.46 2.32 14.18
N TYR A 71 -1.82 3.45 14.46
CA TYR A 71 -0.39 3.44 14.81
C TYR A 71 -0.15 2.64 16.09
N GLU A 72 -1.04 2.78 17.08
CA GLU A 72 -1.02 2.03 18.33
C GLU A 72 -1.10 0.50 18.11
N GLU A 73 -1.94 0.06 17.18
CA GLU A 73 -2.02 -1.35 16.80
C GLU A 73 -0.71 -1.86 16.21
N THR A 74 -0.05 -1.06 15.36
CA THR A 74 1.27 -1.40 14.80
C THR A 74 2.33 -1.49 15.89
N VAL A 75 2.40 -0.52 16.80
CA VAL A 75 3.36 -0.51 17.92
C VAL A 75 3.19 -1.75 18.79
N ARG A 76 1.95 -2.07 19.18
CA ARG A 76 1.65 -3.27 19.98
C ARG A 76 2.01 -4.57 19.25
N SER A 77 1.81 -4.62 17.94
CA SER A 77 2.21 -5.77 17.13
C SER A 77 3.74 -5.95 17.08
N ASP A 78 4.48 -4.85 16.92
CA ASP A 78 5.94 -4.85 16.94
C ASP A 78 6.48 -5.28 18.32
N GLU A 79 5.91 -4.78 19.41
CA GLU A 79 6.25 -5.18 20.79
C GLU A 79 6.10 -6.70 20.99
N ASN A 80 4.95 -7.26 20.59
CA ASN A 80 4.71 -8.71 20.70
C ASN A 80 5.73 -9.52 19.88
N ARG A 81 6.04 -9.09 18.66
CA ARG A 81 7.05 -9.75 17.81
C ARG A 81 8.45 -9.69 18.41
N LEU A 82 8.80 -8.59 19.07
CA LEU A 82 10.10 -8.41 19.74
C LEU A 82 10.24 -9.29 20.99
N LEU A 83 9.13 -9.64 21.65
CA LEU A 83 9.13 -10.63 22.74
C LEU A 83 9.49 -12.03 22.23
N GLU A 84 9.00 -12.42 21.05
CA GLU A 84 9.29 -13.71 20.41
C GLU A 84 10.68 -13.74 19.75
N ASN A 85 11.05 -12.65 19.08
CA ASN A 85 12.31 -12.50 18.36
C ASN A 85 12.82 -11.05 18.45
N ARG A 86 13.88 -10.83 19.21
CA ARG A 86 14.49 -9.49 19.41
C ARG A 86 15.01 -8.83 18.12
N ASN A 87 15.22 -9.60 17.06
CA ASN A 87 15.65 -9.11 15.75
C ASN A 87 14.48 -8.97 14.75
N ALA A 88 13.23 -9.05 15.21
CA ALA A 88 12.08 -8.88 14.36
C ALA A 88 12.04 -7.47 13.73
N GLN A 89 11.61 -7.40 12.46
CA GLN A 89 11.35 -6.13 11.79
C GLN A 89 10.32 -5.31 12.59
N GLN A 90 10.52 -4.00 12.68
CA GLN A 90 9.58 -3.08 13.33
C GLN A 90 8.89 -2.26 12.26
N TYR A 91 7.59 -2.44 12.09
CA TYR A 91 6.81 -1.76 11.05
C TYR A 91 6.41 -0.33 11.42
N ALA A 92 6.29 -0.02 12.72
CA ALA A 92 5.98 1.33 13.20
C ALA A 92 7.00 2.35 12.69
N THR A 93 8.26 1.93 12.47
CA THR A 93 9.33 2.78 11.95
C THR A 93 9.14 3.24 10.50
N ASN A 94 8.26 2.57 9.75
CA ASN A 94 7.97 2.91 8.34
C ASN A 94 6.80 3.90 8.21
N TRP A 95 6.18 4.32 9.31
CA TRP A 95 5.09 5.29 9.27
C TRP A 95 5.63 6.70 8.98
N THR A 96 4.94 7.42 8.11
CA THR A 96 5.23 8.85 7.89
C THR A 96 4.73 9.68 9.07
N GLN A 97 5.37 10.82 9.34
CA GLN A 97 4.93 11.74 10.41
C GLN A 97 3.46 12.13 10.24
N THR A 98 3.00 12.41 9.02
CA THR A 98 1.60 12.74 8.75
C THR A 98 0.62 11.60 9.10
N ALA A 99 1.03 10.33 8.91
CA ALA A 99 0.22 9.18 9.31
C ALA A 99 0.22 9.00 10.83
N ILE A 100 1.35 9.24 11.49
CA ILE A 100 1.47 9.22 12.96
C ILE A 100 0.58 10.30 13.57
N ASP A 101 0.66 11.55 13.08
CA ASP A 101 -0.14 12.67 13.56
C ASP A 101 -1.64 12.42 13.38
N ARG A 102 -2.03 11.70 12.32
CA ARG A 102 -3.40 11.26 12.07
C ARG A 102 -3.83 10.12 13.00
N GLY A 103 -2.89 9.32 13.48
CA GLY A 103 -3.11 8.16 14.35
C GLY A 103 -3.50 6.86 13.63
N PHE A 104 -3.71 6.88 12.30
CA PHE A 104 -4.09 5.71 11.53
C PHE A 104 -3.67 5.79 10.05
N ILE A 105 -3.54 4.63 9.43
CA ILE A 105 -3.47 4.43 7.97
C ILE A 105 -4.70 3.65 7.51
N TYR A 106 -4.97 3.73 6.22
CA TYR A 106 -5.86 2.76 5.59
C TYR A 106 -5.02 1.65 4.97
N LEU A 107 -5.59 0.46 4.91
CA LEU A 107 -5.11 -0.66 4.12
C LEU A 107 -6.18 -0.97 3.08
N ILE A 108 -5.76 -1.13 1.83
CA ILE A 108 -6.66 -1.46 0.71
C ILE A 108 -6.23 -2.82 0.18
N ASP A 109 -7.15 -3.78 0.16
CA ASP A 109 -7.00 -4.94 -0.71
C ASP A 109 -7.75 -4.69 -2.01
N PHE A 110 -7.25 -5.29 -3.07
CA PHE A 110 -7.85 -5.23 -4.38
C PHE A 110 -7.82 -6.58 -5.06
N SER A 111 -8.75 -6.77 -5.99
CA SER A 111 -8.86 -7.99 -6.78
C SER A 111 -9.25 -7.67 -8.22
N GLY A 112 -8.97 -8.61 -9.13
CA GLY A 112 -9.25 -8.45 -10.55
C GLY A 112 -8.30 -9.30 -11.41
N PHE A 113 -8.62 -9.39 -12.70
CA PHE A 113 -7.84 -10.20 -13.64
C PHE A 113 -6.59 -9.49 -14.15
N GLY A 114 -6.48 -8.17 -13.97
CA GLY A 114 -5.31 -7.38 -14.37
C GLY A 114 -5.07 -7.40 -15.88
N ASN A 115 -5.47 -6.34 -16.59
CA ASN A 115 -5.24 -6.23 -18.03
C ASN A 115 -4.18 -5.16 -18.33
N SER A 116 -3.33 -5.44 -19.31
CA SER A 116 -2.25 -4.55 -19.78
C SER A 116 -2.53 -3.85 -21.12
N ASN A 117 -3.76 -4.01 -21.64
CA ASN A 117 -4.22 -3.36 -22.87
C ASN A 117 -4.50 -1.86 -22.68
#